data_AF-A0A3Q0EI70-F1
#
_entry.id   AF-A0A3Q0EI70-F1
#
_cell.length_a   1.000
_cell.length_b   1.000
_cell.length_c   1.000
_cell.angle_alpha   90.00
_cell.angle_beta   90.00
_cell.angle_gamma   90.00
#
_symmetry.space_group_name_H-M   'P 1'
#
loop_
_entity.id
_entity.type
_entity.pdbx_description
1 polymer ?
#
loop_
_entity_poly.entity_id
_entity_poly.type
_entity_poly.pdbx_seq_one_letter_code
_entity_poly.pdbx_strand_id
1 'polypeptide(L)'
;MLEVVKMVSANIFRTLSPQPRENKIVDGVDVEEEEPSMDPAWPHLQIVYELFLRFVASPELDPKLAKRYIDQSFILKLLDLFDSEDPREREYLKMTLHRIYGKFMAHRPFIRKAINNVFFNFIFETEKHNWIAEFLEILRSIINGFVLPLKEEHKLFLVRILIPLHKPKCLAMYHQQLSYCITQFVTANPNLTPISIPIPIAIQFQLPQYSDPNYPNLL
;
A
#
# COMPACT_ATOMS: atom_id res chain seq x y z
N MET A 1 -18.73 18.97 8.86
CA MET A 1 -17.45 18.58 8.21
C MET A 1 -16.27 18.77 9.13
N LEU A 2 -15.93 20.00 9.53
CA LEU A 2 -14.85 20.26 10.48
C LEU A 2 -14.99 19.46 11.78
N GLU A 3 -16.18 19.50 12.40
CA GLU A 3 -16.41 18.78 13.67
C GLU A 3 -16.31 17.25 13.53
N VAL A 4 -16.72 16.69 12.38
CA VAL A 4 -16.55 15.26 12.10
C VAL A 4 -15.07 14.91 11.99
N VAL A 5 -14.30 15.69 11.22
CA VAL A 5 -12.85 15.46 11.06
C VAL A 5 -12.12 15.61 12.39
N LYS A 6 -12.44 16.64 13.18
CA LYS A 6 -11.88 16.82 14.53
C LYS A 6 -12.19 15.64 15.45
N MET A 7 -13.45 15.20 15.47
CA MET A 7 -13.88 14.07 16.29
C MET A 7 -13.13 12.80 15.88
N VAL A 8 -13.07 12.50 14.58
CA VAL A 8 -12.32 11.35 14.06
C VAL A 8 -10.85 11.46 14.46
N SER A 9 -10.20 12.59 14.20
CA SER A 9 -8.80 12.82 14.55
C SER A 9 -8.50 12.63 16.03
N ALA A 10 -9.38 13.10 16.91
CA ALA A 10 -9.20 12.98 18.36
C ALA A 10 -9.32 11.53 18.86
N ASN A 11 -9.99 10.65 18.10
CA ASN A 11 -10.22 9.26 18.49
C ASN A 11 -9.24 8.27 17.83
N ILE A 12 -8.91 8.45 16.55
CA ILE A 12 -8.08 7.48 15.82
C ILE A 12 -6.58 7.78 15.90
N PHE A 13 -6.19 9.06 15.90
CA PHE A 13 -4.78 9.43 15.84
C PHE A 13 -4.13 9.30 17.21
N ARG A 14 -3.35 8.24 17.37
CA ARG A 14 -2.61 7.90 18.57
C ARG A 14 -1.22 7.38 18.20
N THR A 15 -0.28 7.49 19.12
CA THR A 15 1.00 6.81 18.99
C THR A 15 0.77 5.32 19.20
N LEU A 16 1.06 4.51 18.18
CA LEU A 16 1.03 3.06 18.31
C LEU A 16 2.19 2.61 19.20
N SER A 17 1.98 1.56 19.99
CA SER A 17 3.05 1.00 20.81
C SER A 17 4.24 0.64 19.91
N PRO A 18 5.47 1.08 20.25
CA PRO A 18 6.63 0.73 19.44
C PRO A 18 6.75 -0.79 19.45
N GLN A 19 6.73 -1.38 18.25
CA GLN A 19 7.02 -2.81 18.14
C GLN A 19 8.42 -3.07 18.70
N PRO A 20 8.61 -4.17 19.45
CA PRO A 20 9.93 -4.56 19.88
C PRO A 20 10.81 -4.66 18.63
N ARG A 21 11.84 -3.82 18.54
CA ARG A 21 12.79 -3.79 17.42
C ARG A 21 13.67 -5.04 17.34
N GLU A 22 13.34 -6.08 18.08
CA GLU A 22 14.14 -7.29 18.21
C GLU A 22 13.39 -8.51 17.68
N ASN A 23 13.08 -8.52 16.39
CA ASN A 23 13.24 -9.78 15.65
C ASN A 23 14.75 -9.99 15.46
N LYS A 24 15.46 -10.26 16.57
CA LYS A 24 16.76 -10.92 16.46
C LYS A 24 16.44 -12.28 15.85
N ILE A 25 16.80 -12.45 14.58
CA ILE A 25 16.90 -13.74 13.94
C ILE A 25 17.96 -14.51 14.76
N VAL A 26 17.50 -15.25 15.77
CA VAL A 26 18.29 -16.25 16.47
C VAL A 26 17.89 -17.57 15.85
N ASP A 27 18.80 -18.11 15.04
CA ASP A 27 18.86 -19.53 14.64
C ASP A 27 17.57 -20.21 14.21
N GLY A 28 17.02 -19.84 13.04
CA GLY A 28 16.25 -20.77 12.20
C GLY A 28 15.05 -21.51 12.82
N VAL A 29 14.54 -21.05 13.96
CA VAL A 29 13.28 -21.51 14.54
C VAL A 29 12.20 -20.56 14.05
N ASP A 30 11.14 -21.14 13.47
CA ASP A 30 9.92 -20.42 13.09
C ASP A 30 9.59 -19.38 14.15
N VAL A 31 9.54 -18.11 13.73
CA VAL A 31 8.88 -17.07 14.51
C VAL A 31 7.43 -17.53 14.56
N GLU A 32 7.04 -18.17 15.67
CA GLU A 32 5.65 -18.41 15.98
C GLU A 32 4.94 -17.08 15.71
N GLU A 33 4.00 -17.09 14.75
CA GLU A 33 3.24 -15.91 14.36
C GLU A 33 2.69 -15.29 15.65
N GLU A 34 3.31 -14.21 16.15
CA GLU A 34 2.83 -13.53 17.35
C GLU A 34 1.37 -13.18 17.07
N GLU A 35 0.46 -13.76 17.87
CA GLU A 35 -0.97 -13.54 17.69
C GLU A 35 -1.21 -12.03 17.62
N PRO A 36 -1.86 -11.53 16.55
CA PRO A 36 -1.99 -10.11 16.34
C PRO A 36 -2.69 -9.48 17.54
N SER A 37 -2.07 -8.47 18.16
CA SER A 37 -2.67 -7.81 19.30
C SER A 37 -3.96 -7.10 18.89
N MET A 38 -5.02 -7.39 19.63
CA MET A 38 -6.35 -6.85 19.38
C MET A 38 -6.56 -5.63 20.27
N ASP A 39 -6.96 -4.50 19.67
CA ASP A 39 -7.14 -3.27 20.45
C ASP A 39 -8.36 -3.41 21.39
N PRO A 40 -8.22 -3.25 22.71
CA PRO A 40 -9.32 -3.38 23.66
C PRO A 40 -10.40 -2.30 23.47
N ALA A 41 -10.04 -1.14 22.91
CA ALA A 41 -10.98 -0.07 22.58
C ALA A 41 -11.67 -0.29 21.23
N TRP A 42 -11.47 -1.44 20.57
CA TRP A 42 -12.03 -1.74 19.25
C TRP A 42 -13.55 -1.49 19.13
N PRO A 43 -14.42 -1.84 20.08
CA PRO A 43 -15.85 -1.55 19.95
C PRO A 43 -16.17 -0.08 19.74
N HIS A 44 -15.36 0.83 20.31
CA HIS A 44 -15.47 2.27 20.09
C HIS A 44 -14.78 2.69 18.77
N LEU A 45 -13.54 2.23 18.54
CA LEU A 45 -12.77 2.56 17.34
C LEU A 45 -13.49 2.14 16.06
N GLN A 46 -14.11 0.96 16.05
CA GLN A 46 -14.90 0.45 14.94
C GLN A 46 -16.00 1.43 14.52
N ILE A 47 -16.73 2.01 15.49
CA ILE A 47 -17.79 2.99 15.22
C ILE A 47 -17.21 4.25 14.61
N VAL A 48 -16.06 4.72 15.13
CA VAL A 48 -15.38 5.92 14.61
C VAL A 48 -14.88 5.69 13.18
N TYR A 49 -14.26 4.53 12.90
CA TYR A 49 -13.80 4.16 11.56
C TYR A 49 -14.95 3.98 10.58
N GLU A 50 -16.03 3.32 10.99
CA GLU A 50 -17.20 3.14 10.16
C GLU A 50 -17.87 4.48 9.83
N LEU A 51 -18.03 5.36 10.82
CA LEU A 51 -18.54 6.71 10.60
C LEU A 51 -17.65 7.46 9.60
N PHE A 52 -16.33 7.41 9.77
CA PHE A 52 -15.43 8.13 8.88
C PHE A 52 -15.44 7.57 7.45
N LEU A 53 -15.45 6.25 7.29
CA LEU A 53 -15.56 5.60 5.99
C LEU A 53 -16.86 5.98 5.28
N ARG A 54 -18.01 5.92 5.98
CA ARG A 54 -19.30 6.36 5.44
C ARG A 54 -19.29 7.85 5.08
N PHE A 55 -18.70 8.68 5.92
CA PHE A 55 -18.54 10.12 5.67
C PHE A 55 -17.74 10.39 4.39
N VAL A 56 -16.58 9.76 4.22
CA VAL A 56 -15.74 9.91 3.02
C VAL A 56 -16.43 9.33 1.78
N ALA A 57 -17.13 8.19 1.91
CA ALA A 57 -17.83 7.55 0.80
C ALA A 57 -19.11 8.29 0.37
N SER A 58 -19.73 9.10 1.23
CA SER A 58 -21.02 9.76 0.98
C SER A 58 -21.02 10.59 -0.32
N PRO A 59 -21.93 10.36 -1.27
CA PRO A 59 -21.98 11.13 -2.53
C PRO A 59 -22.24 12.63 -2.31
N GLU A 60 -22.82 13.01 -1.17
CA GLU A 60 -23.13 14.40 -0.81
C GLU A 60 -21.90 15.20 -0.35
N LEU A 61 -20.78 14.52 -0.05
CA LEU A 61 -19.56 15.18 0.38
C LEU A 61 -18.88 15.92 -0.77
N ASP A 62 -18.87 17.26 -0.74
CA ASP A 62 -18.12 18.08 -1.68
C ASP A 62 -16.58 17.96 -1.45
N PRO A 63 -15.83 17.34 -2.38
CA PRO A 63 -14.39 17.15 -2.22
C PRO A 63 -13.61 18.48 -2.27
N LYS A 64 -14.14 19.53 -2.90
CA LYS A 64 -13.47 20.85 -2.99
C LYS A 64 -13.43 21.56 -1.64
N LEU A 65 -14.44 21.35 -0.80
CA LEU A 65 -14.52 21.86 0.55
C LEU A 65 -13.81 20.91 1.53
N ALA A 66 -14.04 19.60 1.41
CA ALA A 66 -13.49 18.62 2.34
C ALA A 66 -11.97 18.47 2.32
N LYS A 67 -11.30 18.72 1.19
CA LYS A 67 -9.83 18.73 1.10
C LYS A 67 -9.14 19.76 2.01
N ARG A 68 -9.86 20.75 2.52
CA ARG A 68 -9.32 21.74 3.48
C ARG A 68 -9.17 21.17 4.89
N TYR A 69 -9.87 20.07 5.18
CA TYR A 69 -9.88 19.43 6.50
C TYR A 69 -9.19 18.07 6.45
N ILE A 70 -9.36 17.32 5.36
CA ILE A 70 -8.58 16.11 5.07
C ILE A 70 -7.37 16.55 4.25
N ASP A 71 -6.41 17.18 4.92
CA ASP A 71 -5.20 17.73 4.30
C ASP A 71 -4.05 16.70 4.25
N GLN A 72 -2.87 17.14 3.80
CA GLN A 72 -1.70 16.28 3.73
C GLN A 72 -1.24 15.80 5.12
N SER A 73 -1.40 16.61 6.17
CA SER A 73 -1.02 16.21 7.54
C SER A 73 -1.96 15.14 8.08
N PHE A 74 -3.26 15.27 7.83
CA PHE A 74 -4.25 14.24 8.16
C PHE A 74 -3.90 12.91 7.47
N ILE A 75 -3.55 12.96 6.18
CA ILE A 75 -3.19 11.76 5.41
C ILE A 75 -1.93 11.09 5.95
N LEU A 76 -0.90 11.85 6.35
CA LEU A 76 0.30 11.27 6.96
C LEU A 76 -0.03 10.55 8.27
N LYS A 77 -0.79 11.20 9.15
CA LYS A 77 -1.22 10.55 10.41
C LYS A 77 -2.07 9.31 10.17
N LEU A 78 -2.88 9.29 9.10
CA LEU A 78 -3.64 8.11 8.70
C LEU A 78 -2.73 6.98 8.20
N LEU A 79 -1.65 7.32 7.47
CA LEU A 79 -0.66 6.35 7.02
C LEU A 79 0.14 5.77 8.20
N ASP A 80 0.47 6.57 9.21
CA ASP A 80 1.18 6.11 10.41
C ASP A 80 0.39 5.03 11.17
N LEU A 81 -0.95 5.04 11.09
CA LEU A 81 -1.79 4.04 11.73
C LEU A 81 -1.76 2.66 11.05
N PHE A 82 -1.23 2.54 9.82
CA PHE A 82 -1.10 1.23 9.15
C PHE A 82 -0.12 0.30 9.87
N ASP A 83 0.73 0.84 10.75
CA ASP A 83 1.59 0.07 11.64
C ASP A 83 0.82 -0.65 12.76
N SER A 84 -0.51 -0.53 12.83
CA SER A 84 -1.36 -1.24 13.80
C SER A 84 -1.27 -2.75 13.63
N GLU A 85 -1.17 -3.47 14.74
CA GLU A 85 -1.18 -4.95 14.77
C GLU A 85 -2.58 -5.51 14.56
N ASP A 86 -3.63 -4.74 14.85
CA ASP A 86 -5.00 -5.17 14.69
C ASP A 86 -5.39 -5.22 13.20
N PRO A 87 -5.61 -6.41 12.61
CA PRO A 87 -5.94 -6.53 11.20
C PRO A 87 -7.27 -5.86 10.85
N ARG A 88 -8.18 -5.71 11.82
CA ARG A 88 -9.47 -5.05 11.62
C ARG A 88 -9.26 -3.56 11.40
N GLU A 89 -8.35 -2.94 12.16
CA GLU A 89 -8.00 -1.53 12.00
C GLU A 89 -7.36 -1.30 10.62
N ARG A 90 -6.41 -2.15 10.22
CA ARG A 90 -5.76 -2.07 8.90
C ARG A 90 -6.75 -2.19 7.75
N GLU A 91 -7.79 -3.03 7.86
CA GLU A 91 -8.83 -3.13 6.84
C GLU A 91 -9.61 -1.82 6.67
N TYR A 92 -10.03 -1.18 7.77
CA TYR A 92 -10.71 0.12 7.71
C TYR A 92 -9.80 1.22 7.16
N LEU A 93 -8.53 1.24 7.55
CA LEU A 93 -7.53 2.17 7.02
C LEU A 93 -7.35 1.97 5.52
N LYS A 94 -7.24 0.73 5.05
CA LYS A 94 -7.13 0.37 3.62
C LYS A 94 -8.31 0.91 2.83
N MET A 95 -9.52 0.58 3.27
CA MET A 95 -10.76 1.03 2.63
C MET A 95 -10.85 2.56 2.61
N THR A 96 -10.56 3.21 3.73
CA THR A 96 -10.64 4.66 3.89
C THR A 96 -9.62 5.38 2.99
N LEU A 97 -8.36 4.95 3.00
CA LEU A 97 -7.31 5.53 2.17
C LEU A 97 -7.62 5.39 0.68
N HIS A 98 -8.13 4.23 0.25
CA HIS A 98 -8.57 4.01 -1.13
C HIS A 98 -9.71 4.97 -1.51
N ARG A 99 -10.71 5.17 -0.64
CA ARG A 99 -11.80 6.12 -0.88
C ARG A 99 -11.29 7.56 -0.93
N ILE A 100 -10.37 7.95 -0.05
CA ILE A 100 -9.74 9.27 -0.06
C ILE A 100 -9.00 9.48 -1.40
N TYR A 101 -8.20 8.51 -1.84
CA TYR A 101 -7.48 8.58 -3.11
C TYR A 101 -8.42 8.74 -4.31
N GLY A 102 -9.49 7.96 -4.35
CA GLY A 102 -10.48 8.01 -5.43
C GLY A 102 -11.18 9.36 -5.50
N LYS A 103 -11.63 9.88 -4.35
CA LYS A 103 -12.48 11.07 -4.25
C LYS A 103 -11.72 12.39 -4.29
N PHE A 104 -10.56 12.47 -3.64
CA PHE A 104 -9.78 13.70 -3.53
C PHE A 104 -8.64 13.72 -4.54
N MET A 105 -8.95 14.05 -5.80
CA MET A 105 -7.95 14.10 -6.88
C MET A 105 -6.72 14.96 -6.53
N ALA A 106 -6.91 16.05 -5.78
CA ALA A 106 -5.84 16.95 -5.34
C ALA A 106 -4.79 16.28 -4.43
N HIS A 107 -5.16 15.23 -3.70
CA HIS A 107 -4.24 14.51 -2.81
C HIS A 107 -3.55 13.32 -3.48
N ARG A 108 -3.97 12.90 -4.69
CA ARG A 108 -3.39 11.73 -5.38
C ARG A 108 -1.88 11.79 -5.57
N PRO A 109 -1.26 12.92 -5.99
CA PRO A 109 0.20 13.00 -6.10
C PRO A 109 0.89 12.82 -4.75
N PHE A 110 0.32 13.41 -3.70
CA PHE A 110 0.85 13.32 -2.35
C PHE A 110 0.75 11.90 -1.79
N ILE A 111 -0.41 11.26 -1.90
CA ILE A 111 -0.62 9.88 -1.43
C ILE A 111 0.34 8.91 -2.11
N ARG A 112 0.51 9.00 -3.44
CA ARG A 112 1.48 8.16 -4.17
C ARG A 112 2.90 8.36 -3.66
N LYS A 113 3.31 9.63 -3.46
CA LYS A 113 4.64 9.94 -2.92
C LYS A 113 4.82 9.39 -1.50
N ALA A 114 3.83 9.55 -0.63
CA ALA A 114 3.89 9.09 0.76
C ALA A 114 3.97 7.56 0.83
N ILE A 115 3.13 6.84 0.09
CA ILE A 115 3.18 5.37 -0.01
C ILE A 115 4.54 4.91 -0.55
N ASN A 116 5.08 5.57 -1.58
CA ASN A 116 6.40 5.24 -2.13
C ASN A 116 7.52 5.40 -1.09
N ASN A 117 7.45 6.46 -0.27
CA ASN A 117 8.43 6.66 0.80
C ASN A 117 8.34 5.55 1.85
N VAL A 118 7.12 5.13 2.21
CA VAL A 118 6.92 4.04 3.17
C VAL A 118 7.50 2.72 2.63
N PHE A 119 7.27 2.41 1.34
CA PHE A 119 7.91 1.26 0.69
C PHE A 119 9.43 1.38 0.60
N PHE A 120 9.95 2.58 0.36
CA PHE A 120 11.39 2.79 0.30
C PHE A 120 12.04 2.49 1.66
N ASN A 121 11.50 3.04 2.75
CA ASN A 121 12.00 2.77 4.11
C ASN A 121 11.86 1.27 4.44
N PHE A 122 10.78 0.63 4.00
CA PHE A 122 10.61 -0.80 4.17
C PHE A 122 11.72 -1.63 3.51
N ILE A 123 12.00 -1.38 2.22
CA ILE A 123 12.95 -2.15 1.41
C ILE A 123 14.39 -1.97 1.89
N PHE A 124 14.74 -0.79 2.42
CA PHE A 124 16.12 -0.42 2.71
C PHE A 124 16.45 -0.28 4.21
N GLU A 125 15.48 -0.15 5.09
CA GLU A 125 15.73 0.14 6.52
C GLU A 125 15.10 -0.87 7.48
N THR A 126 13.77 -1.04 7.44
CA THR A 126 13.06 -1.63 8.58
C THR A 126 12.73 -3.10 8.43
N GLU A 127 12.50 -3.59 7.21
CA GLU A 127 11.87 -4.88 6.95
C GLU A 127 10.65 -5.15 7.88
N LYS A 128 9.79 -4.14 8.11
CA LYS A 128 8.54 -4.30 8.89
C LYS A 128 7.34 -4.50 7.96
N HIS A 129 6.50 -5.52 8.20
CA HIS A 129 5.70 -6.12 7.13
C HIS A 129 4.18 -5.98 7.21
N ASN A 130 3.63 -5.56 8.36
CA ASN A 130 2.20 -5.77 8.67
C ASN A 130 1.21 -5.05 7.75
N TRP A 131 1.65 -4.05 6.98
CA TRP A 131 0.82 -3.21 6.10
C TRP A 131 1.07 -3.40 4.60
N ILE A 132 2.05 -4.23 4.21
CA ILE A 132 2.51 -4.29 2.81
C ILE A 132 1.43 -4.83 1.91
N ALA A 133 0.73 -5.89 2.34
CA ALA A 133 -0.34 -6.50 1.56
C ALA A 133 -1.47 -5.50 1.30
N GLU A 134 -1.87 -4.75 2.32
CA GLU A 134 -2.94 -3.75 2.26
C GLU A 134 -2.56 -2.59 1.31
N PHE A 135 -1.33 -2.08 1.38
CA PHE A 135 -0.87 -1.06 0.43
C PHE A 135 -0.76 -1.58 -1.00
N LEU A 136 -0.31 -2.82 -1.20
CA LEU A 136 -0.28 -3.42 -2.53
C LEU A 136 -1.69 -3.59 -3.13
N GLU A 137 -2.69 -3.90 -2.32
CA GLU A 137 -4.09 -3.93 -2.78
C GLU A 137 -4.59 -2.56 -3.24
N ILE A 138 -4.28 -1.50 -2.48
CA ILE A 138 -4.61 -0.12 -2.89
C ILE A 138 -3.89 0.22 -4.19
N LEU A 139 -2.58 -0.08 -4.26
CA LEU A 139 -1.77 0.17 -5.44
C LEU A 139 -2.27 -0.56 -6.67
N ARG A 140 -2.73 -1.81 -6.54
CA ARG A 140 -3.38 -2.55 -7.62
C ARG A 140 -4.53 -1.75 -8.23
N SER A 141 -5.42 -1.22 -7.39
CA SER A 141 -6.53 -0.38 -7.85
C SER A 141 -6.05 0.92 -8.50
N ILE A 142 -5.00 1.54 -7.95
CA ILE A 142 -4.38 2.75 -8.51
C ILE A 142 -3.77 2.48 -9.89
N ILE A 143 -3.03 1.38 -10.05
CA ILE A 143 -2.38 0.97 -11.31
C ILE A 143 -3.43 0.72 -12.38
N ASN A 144 -4.55 0.08 -12.04
CA ASN A 144 -5.67 -0.12 -12.96
C ASN A 144 -6.24 1.19 -13.54
N GLY A 145 -6.11 2.29 -12.79
CA GLY A 145 -6.58 3.61 -13.19
C GLY A 145 -5.56 4.44 -13.98
N PHE A 146 -4.37 3.91 -14.29
CA PHE A 146 -3.37 4.64 -15.07
C PHE A 146 -3.81 4.80 -16.53
N VAL A 147 -3.60 6.01 -17.05
CA VAL A 147 -3.90 6.36 -18.43
C VAL A 147 -2.66 6.10 -19.28
N LEU A 148 -2.85 5.53 -20.46
CA LEU A 148 -1.78 5.30 -21.44
C LEU A 148 -1.62 6.52 -22.37
N PRO A 149 -0.39 6.87 -22.77
CA PRO A 149 0.88 6.26 -22.37
C PRO A 149 1.25 6.57 -20.91
N LEU A 150 1.90 5.62 -20.23
CA LEU A 150 2.30 5.81 -18.84
C LEU A 150 3.27 6.99 -18.69
N LYS A 151 2.97 7.85 -17.71
CA LYS A 151 3.88 8.90 -17.24
C LYS A 151 5.15 8.29 -16.65
N GLU A 152 6.24 9.03 -16.74
CA GLU A 152 7.55 8.62 -16.25
C GLU A 152 7.55 8.28 -14.75
N GLU A 153 6.77 9.01 -13.95
CA GLU A 153 6.59 8.72 -12.51
C GLU A 153 6.07 7.30 -12.24
N HIS A 154 5.22 6.76 -13.12
CA HIS A 154 4.68 5.42 -12.98
C HIS A 154 5.72 4.35 -13.35
N LYS A 155 6.52 4.61 -14.40
CA LYS A 155 7.62 3.70 -14.78
C LYS A 155 8.68 3.62 -13.67
N LEU A 156 9.04 4.77 -13.10
CA LEU A 156 9.95 4.83 -11.96
C LEU A 156 9.39 4.08 -10.75
N PHE A 157 8.08 4.11 -10.52
CA PHE A 157 7.44 3.34 -9.47
C PHE A 157 7.61 1.81 -9.66
N LEU A 158 7.47 1.30 -10.88
CA LEU A 158 7.75 -0.11 -11.19
C LEU A 158 9.20 -0.47 -10.85
N VAL A 159 10.16 0.29 -11.39
CA VAL A 159 11.60 -0.03 -11.29
C VAL A 159 12.16 0.18 -9.89
N ARG A 160 11.72 1.23 -9.18
CA ARG A 160 12.29 1.60 -7.88
C ARG A 160 11.56 1.01 -6.68
N ILE A 161 10.29 0.60 -6.83
CA ILE A 161 9.49 0.08 -5.73
C ILE A 161 9.04 -1.36 -6.00
N LEU A 162 8.22 -1.60 -7.03
CA LEU A 162 7.61 -2.93 -7.22
C LEU A 162 8.64 -4.03 -7.48
N ILE A 163 9.68 -3.75 -8.27
CA ILE A 163 10.74 -4.75 -8.51
C ILE A 163 11.58 -5.01 -7.26
N PRO A 164 12.13 -3.98 -6.57
CA PRO A 164 12.88 -4.21 -5.33
C PRO A 164 12.09 -4.88 -4.20
N LEU A 165 10.75 -4.80 -4.18
CA LEU A 165 9.91 -5.54 -3.22
C LEU A 165 10.02 -7.07 -3.30
N HIS A 166 10.67 -7.63 -4.31
CA HIS A 166 10.97 -9.06 -4.38
C HIS A 166 12.21 -9.47 -3.56
N LYS A 167 12.97 -8.50 -3.03
CA LYS A 167 14.22 -8.76 -2.29
C LYS A 167 14.04 -9.12 -0.81
N PRO A 168 13.12 -8.51 -0.05
CA PRO A 168 12.95 -8.81 1.38
C PRO A 168 12.59 -10.28 1.63
N LYS A 169 13.07 -10.83 2.76
CA LYS A 169 12.92 -12.27 3.10
C LYS A 169 11.47 -12.72 3.32
N CYS A 170 10.61 -11.80 3.74
CA CYS A 170 9.19 -11.99 4.00
C CYS A 170 8.31 -12.03 2.73
N LEU A 171 8.89 -12.12 1.52
CA LEU A 171 8.16 -12.04 0.26
C LEU A 171 6.91 -12.92 0.23
N ALA A 172 6.98 -14.11 0.83
CA ALA A 172 5.87 -15.06 0.89
C ALA A 172 4.56 -14.45 1.41
N MET A 173 4.61 -13.47 2.34
CA MET A 173 3.42 -12.86 2.95
C MET A 173 2.62 -11.97 2.00
N TYR A 174 3.27 -11.35 1.01
CA TYR A 174 2.64 -10.40 0.09
C TYR A 174 2.87 -10.74 -1.39
N HIS A 175 3.47 -11.90 -1.66
CA HIS A 175 3.87 -12.33 -3.00
C HIS A 175 2.70 -12.27 -3.97
N GLN A 176 1.53 -12.77 -3.57
CA GLN A 176 0.34 -12.79 -4.41
C GLN A 176 -0.11 -11.37 -4.81
N GLN A 177 -0.17 -10.44 -3.85
CA GLN A 177 -0.58 -9.05 -4.07
C GLN A 177 0.42 -8.33 -4.98
N LEU A 178 1.72 -8.55 -4.78
CA LEU A 178 2.78 -7.98 -5.61
C LEU A 178 2.71 -8.52 -7.05
N SER A 179 2.50 -9.83 -7.19
CA SER A 179 2.34 -10.50 -8.49
C SER A 179 1.22 -9.86 -9.30
N TYR A 180 0.05 -9.66 -8.67
CA TYR A 180 -1.07 -9.00 -9.35
C TYR A 180 -0.74 -7.56 -9.77
N CYS A 181 -0.02 -6.80 -8.93
CA CYS A 181 0.41 -5.45 -9.29
C CYS A 181 1.33 -5.44 -10.52
N ILE A 182 2.33 -6.34 -10.56
CA ILE A 182 3.27 -6.48 -11.68
C ILE A 182 2.53 -6.88 -12.96
N THR A 183 1.71 -7.92 -12.90
CA THR A 183 0.94 -8.41 -14.04
C THR A 183 0.07 -7.31 -14.62
N GLN A 184 -0.64 -6.56 -13.77
CA GLN A 184 -1.48 -5.45 -14.24
C GLN A 184 -0.67 -4.34 -14.91
N PHE A 185 0.51 -4.02 -14.39
CA PHE A 185 1.41 -3.04 -14.97
C PHE A 185 1.88 -3.44 -16.38
N VAL A 186 2.20 -4.74 -16.54
CA VAL A 186 2.69 -5.35 -17.78
C VAL A 186 1.60 -5.51 -18.82
N THR A 187 0.43 -6.02 -18.45
CA THR A 187 -0.71 -6.19 -19.38
C THR A 187 -1.14 -4.84 -19.96
N ALA A 188 -1.06 -3.77 -19.16
CA ALA A 188 -1.32 -2.42 -19.65
C ALA A 188 -0.24 -1.91 -20.63
N ASN A 189 0.98 -2.48 -20.65
CA ASN A 189 2.12 -1.95 -21.41
C ASN A 189 3.09 -3.07 -21.87
N PRO A 190 2.82 -3.72 -23.01
CA PRO A 190 3.68 -4.80 -23.53
C PRO A 190 5.13 -4.34 -23.78
N ASN A 191 5.33 -3.08 -24.16
CA ASN A 191 6.64 -2.53 -24.53
C ASN A 191 7.56 -2.18 -23.34
N LEU A 192 7.04 -2.16 -22.09
CA LEU A 192 7.86 -1.87 -20.90
C LEU A 192 8.66 -3.07 -20.42
N THR A 193 8.35 -4.26 -20.94
CA THR A 193 8.77 -5.53 -20.35
C THR A 193 10.27 -5.81 -20.50
N PRO A 194 10.90 -5.82 -21.70
CA PRO A 194 12.18 -6.50 -21.86
C PRO A 194 13.33 -5.88 -21.05
N ILE A 195 13.25 -4.58 -20.77
CA ILE A 195 14.35 -3.80 -20.16
C ILE A 195 14.15 -3.61 -18.66
N SER A 196 12.89 -3.59 -18.19
CA SER A 196 12.59 -3.17 -16.82
C SER A 196 12.42 -4.35 -15.87
N ILE A 197 11.93 -5.50 -16.33
CA ILE A 197 11.62 -6.65 -15.45
C ILE A 197 12.74 -7.70 -15.58
N PRO A 198 13.46 -8.04 -14.48
CA PRO A 198 14.43 -9.12 -14.47
C PRO A 198 13.82 -10.44 -14.92
N ILE A 199 14.55 -11.21 -15.74
CA ILE A 199 14.10 -12.50 -16.28
C ILE A 199 13.61 -13.50 -15.22
N PRO A 200 14.26 -13.63 -14.04
CA PRO A 200 13.75 -14.51 -12.98
C PRO A 200 12.34 -14.13 -12.53
N ILE A 201 12.05 -12.84 -12.47
CA ILE A 201 10.74 -12.29 -12.11
C ILE A 201 9.75 -12.51 -13.26
N ALA A 202 10.18 -12.31 -14.50
CA ALA A 202 9.33 -12.54 -15.67
C ALA A 202 8.93 -14.01 -15.85
N ILE A 203 9.85 -14.95 -15.58
CA ILE A 203 9.62 -16.40 -15.60
C ILE A 203 8.65 -16.81 -14.49
N GLN A 204 8.83 -16.27 -13.27
CA GLN A 204 7.92 -16.54 -12.14
C GLN A 204 6.46 -16.14 -12.44
N PHE A 205 6.25 -15.17 -13.33
CA PHE A 205 4.92 -14.67 -13.70
C PHE A 205 4.40 -15.12 -15.06
N GLN A 206 5.07 -16.09 -15.73
CA GLN A 206 4.65 -16.67 -17.01
C GLN A 206 4.23 -15.61 -18.05
N LEU A 207 4.96 -14.49 -18.09
CA LEU A 207 4.60 -13.36 -18.95
C LEU A 207 4.73 -13.75 -20.44
N PRO A 208 3.67 -13.62 -21.26
CA PRO A 208 3.63 -14.19 -22.62
C PRO A 208 4.78 -13.77 -23.54
N GLN A 209 5.25 -12.53 -23.39
CA GLN A 209 6.33 -11.97 -24.23
C GLN A 209 7.74 -12.49 -23.91
N TYR A 210 7.95 -13.22 -22.80
CA TYR A 210 9.23 -13.85 -22.47
C TYR A 210 9.29 -15.35 -22.82
N SER A 211 8.16 -15.89 -23.29
CA SER A 211 8.06 -17.24 -23.84
C SER A 211 8.26 -17.27 -25.36
N ASP A 212 8.53 -16.10 -25.98
CA ASP A 212 8.72 -15.97 -27.42
C ASP A 212 10.13 -16.47 -27.82
N PRO A 213 10.24 -17.51 -28.67
CA PRO A 213 11.51 -18.08 -29.10
C PRO A 213 12.42 -17.10 -29.88
N ASN A 214 11.96 -15.89 -30.20
CA ASN A 214 12.76 -14.86 -30.88
C ASN A 214 13.74 -14.08 -29.99
N TYR A 215 13.75 -14.27 -28.66
CA TYR A 215 14.70 -13.60 -27.74
C TYR A 215 15.51 -14.60 -26.87
N PRO A 216 16.48 -15.32 -27.46
CA PRO A 216 17.16 -16.44 -26.79
C PRO A 216 18.31 -16.07 -25.83
N ASN A 217 18.68 -14.79 -25.66
CA ASN A 217 19.92 -14.41 -24.97
C ASN A 217 19.73 -13.68 -23.64
N LEU A 218 18.97 -14.27 -22.71
CA LEU A 218 18.85 -13.73 -21.35
C LEU A 218 18.90 -14.82 -20.25
N LEU A 219 19.60 -15.92 -20.52
CA LEU A 219 20.05 -16.87 -19.49
C LEU A 219 21.34 -16.38 -18.83
#